data_AF-A0A1V4RUJ0-F1
#
_entry.id   AF-A0A1V4RUJ0-F1
#
_cell.length_a   1.000
_cell.length_b   1.000
_cell.length_c   1.000
_cell.angle_alpha   90.00
_cell.angle_beta   90.00
_cell.angle_gamma   90.00
#
_symmetry.space_group_name_H-M   'P 1'
#
loop_
_entity.id
_entity.type
_entity.pdbx_description
1 polymer ?
#
loop_
_entity_poly.entity_id
_entity_poly.type
_entity_poly.pdbx_seq_one_letter_code
_entity_poly.pdbx_strand_id
1 'polypeptide(L)'
;MRVLNLKTAVLFLFFLMSGFSAAPVLAENSVQMLKNADKQIRQVQRDMFAGKTEKAVASLENIENLLRKVQANDPSNPQLKIEESKFKKLVKDLERRTGKDLGGGSVTAAVAGVVTSMPPKPVAKNVSTPAPKRLSHTPRRSGQEKVKMPYGARKPLATANRLLKSLEINLKNLNNPAYSGNKDQLVINMKGKIVEIKESLRKAKSLAAKKGITSHPEFNAIETKIASAEKSISAAESGYGEKKAAAQASAKEVDVDISELKAALDKVQPVFDQATGYVFHYANLKDLEKVIAQIENFEKNDLGTVKEKMQVFAAKYGSTKAEIDRKADAMGYAGSYYRASYPYTSLTEGIEKVNKTRTVMAEELVRRINTELDGISKGPDFVVVERFQNVKNLLKMAGRYKSDNPKVKELQGNIDQRIAQGMKEFHTRVDARNWPGHASNAPSNANALANVALDWFKNSPDWGKRATKVRYPLAIVVTGPWSIQKRNLLGNPIMYGLPIKLAVRVDEDKELNVARVYNLTMRTVEKSGVKMQPPFASITVGDSYYIRPGKVK
;
A
#
# COMPACT_ATOMS: atom_id res chain seq x y z
N MET A 1 55.42 28.63 5.29
CA MET A 1 54.43 29.59 5.84
C MET A 1 53.95 30.47 4.69
N ARG A 2 52.66 30.82 4.68
CA ARG A 2 51.88 31.57 3.65
C ARG A 2 51.19 30.73 2.57
N VAL A 3 49.93 30.44 2.91
CA VAL A 3 48.80 30.05 2.07
C VAL A 3 48.37 31.25 1.25
N LEU A 4 48.08 31.09 -0.05
CA LEU A 4 47.18 31.98 -0.77
C LEU A 4 46.29 31.17 -1.72
N ASN A 5 44.99 31.19 -1.42
CA ASN A 5 43.90 30.80 -2.32
C ASN A 5 43.68 31.91 -3.35
N LEU A 6 43.44 31.57 -4.62
CA LEU A 6 42.66 32.45 -5.50
C LEU A 6 41.97 31.64 -6.60
N LYS A 7 40.63 31.61 -6.53
CA LYS A 7 39.75 31.31 -7.66
C LYS A 7 39.85 32.48 -8.65
N THR A 8 39.72 32.23 -9.97
CA THR A 8 38.55 32.61 -10.81
C THR A 8 38.93 32.61 -12.31
N ALA A 9 38.07 31.97 -13.11
CA ALA A 9 37.72 32.21 -14.53
C ALA A 9 38.80 32.33 -15.63
N VAL A 10 38.73 31.39 -16.59
CA VAL A 10 38.89 31.68 -18.02
C VAL A 10 37.68 31.12 -18.75
N LEU A 11 36.95 32.02 -19.41
CA LEU A 11 35.86 31.79 -20.34
C LEU A 11 36.37 32.22 -21.73
N PHE A 12 36.14 31.43 -22.78
CA PHE A 12 35.81 31.79 -24.17
C PHE A 12 36.06 30.55 -25.07
N LEU A 13 35.00 29.83 -25.48
CA LEU A 13 34.26 29.94 -26.76
C LEU A 13 35.02 29.31 -27.95
N PHE A 14 34.48 28.22 -28.54
CA PHE A 14 34.29 28.06 -30.00
C PHE A 14 33.60 26.73 -30.36
N PHE A 15 32.63 26.86 -31.27
CA PHE A 15 32.03 25.90 -32.21
C PHE A 15 30.96 24.88 -31.78
N LEU A 16 29.71 25.31 -31.99
CA LEU A 16 28.60 24.59 -32.61
C LEU A 16 29.03 23.43 -33.53
N MET A 17 28.72 22.20 -33.09
CA MET A 17 28.46 21.06 -33.96
C MET A 17 27.18 20.39 -33.45
N SER A 18 26.08 20.76 -34.09
CA SER A 18 24.75 20.17 -33.97
C SER A 18 24.77 18.76 -34.56
N GLY A 19 25.23 17.80 -33.76
CA GLY A 19 24.97 16.38 -33.98
C GLY A 19 23.60 16.03 -33.43
N PHE A 20 22.61 15.88 -34.31
CA PHE A 20 21.35 15.20 -34.01
C PHE A 20 21.65 13.80 -33.47
N SER A 21 21.72 13.66 -32.15
CA SER A 21 21.56 12.38 -31.49
C SER A 21 20.07 12.23 -31.21
N ALA A 22 19.40 11.41 -32.01
CA ALA A 22 18.07 10.93 -31.69
C ALA A 22 18.14 10.28 -30.29
N ALA A 23 17.63 10.99 -29.29
CA ALA A 23 17.33 10.37 -28.01
C ALA A 23 16.30 9.25 -28.28
N PRO A 24 16.50 8.03 -27.77
CA PRO A 24 15.41 7.08 -27.75
C PRO A 24 14.31 7.70 -26.88
N VAL A 25 13.17 8.00 -27.50
CA VAL A 25 11.92 8.29 -26.80
C VAL A 25 11.68 7.08 -25.89
N LEU A 26 11.95 7.24 -24.59
CA LEU A 26 11.60 6.24 -23.58
C LEU A 26 10.08 6.10 -23.61
N ALA A 27 9.60 5.03 -24.24
CA ALA A 27 8.22 4.62 -24.14
C ALA A 27 7.86 4.46 -22.66
N GLU A 28 6.84 5.20 -22.20
CA GLU A 28 6.26 5.02 -20.87
C GLU A 28 5.91 3.53 -20.70
N ASN A 29 6.43 2.88 -19.65
CA ASN A 29 6.18 1.46 -19.40
C ASN A 29 4.66 1.23 -19.20
N SER A 30 4.08 0.23 -19.86
CA SER A 30 2.66 -0.16 -19.81
C SER A 30 2.09 -0.22 -18.38
N VAL A 31 2.91 -0.61 -17.39
CA VAL A 31 2.53 -0.62 -15.96
C VAL A 31 2.24 0.78 -15.43
N GLN A 32 3.01 1.78 -15.83
CA GLN A 32 2.82 3.18 -15.41
C GLN A 32 1.59 3.79 -16.08
N MET A 33 1.36 3.47 -17.37
CA MET A 33 0.15 3.90 -18.09
C MET A 33 -1.13 3.33 -17.43
N LEU A 34 -1.12 2.06 -17.02
CA LEU A 34 -2.26 1.44 -16.31
C LEU A 34 -2.49 2.04 -14.92
N LYS A 35 -1.43 2.36 -14.16
CA LYS A 35 -1.56 3.11 -12.89
C LYS A 35 -2.15 4.50 -13.10
N ASN A 36 -1.75 5.18 -14.17
CA ASN A 36 -2.28 6.48 -14.54
C ASN A 36 -3.76 6.37 -14.94
N ALA A 37 -4.16 5.33 -15.67
CA ALA A 37 -5.55 5.05 -16.01
C ALA A 37 -6.42 4.81 -14.76
N ASP A 38 -6.00 3.96 -13.81
CA ASP A 38 -6.76 3.72 -12.55
C ASP A 38 -6.92 5.01 -11.73
N LYS A 39 -5.86 5.83 -11.65
CA LYS A 39 -5.91 7.14 -10.97
C LYS A 39 -6.95 8.07 -11.61
N GLN A 40 -6.98 8.13 -12.94
CA GLN A 40 -7.95 8.95 -13.68
C GLN A 40 -9.38 8.40 -13.53
N ILE A 41 -9.59 7.08 -13.60
CA ILE A 41 -10.89 6.45 -13.34
C ILE A 41 -11.43 6.86 -11.97
N ARG A 42 -10.61 6.80 -10.90
CA ARG A 42 -11.03 7.24 -9.56
C ARG A 42 -11.33 8.74 -9.50
N GLN A 43 -10.60 9.55 -10.26
CA GLN A 43 -10.84 10.99 -10.32
C GLN A 43 -12.18 11.29 -11.02
N VAL A 44 -12.49 10.62 -12.13
CA VAL A 44 -13.77 10.76 -12.82
C VAL A 44 -14.93 10.31 -11.93
N GLN A 45 -14.75 9.23 -11.16
CA GLN A 45 -15.75 8.81 -10.15
C GLN A 45 -15.98 9.90 -9.11
N ARG A 46 -14.92 10.51 -8.56
CA ARG A 46 -15.06 11.63 -7.61
C ARG A 46 -15.77 12.83 -8.22
N ASP A 47 -15.39 13.24 -9.43
CA ASP A 47 -16.03 14.37 -10.11
C ASP A 47 -17.51 14.06 -10.42
N MET A 48 -17.83 12.82 -10.81
CA MET A 48 -19.21 12.35 -10.99
C MET A 48 -20.03 12.41 -9.70
N PHE A 49 -19.50 11.95 -8.56
CA PHE A 49 -20.20 12.00 -7.27
C PHE A 49 -20.29 13.42 -6.70
N ALA A 50 -19.36 14.30 -7.06
CA ALA A 50 -19.41 15.72 -6.72
C ALA A 50 -20.35 16.55 -7.62
N GLY A 51 -21.09 15.90 -8.54
CA GLY A 51 -22.02 16.57 -9.47
C GLY A 51 -21.34 17.30 -10.63
N LYS A 52 -20.03 17.13 -10.83
CA LYS A 52 -19.23 17.76 -11.89
C LYS A 52 -19.25 16.90 -13.17
N THR A 53 -20.45 16.61 -13.65
CA THR A 53 -20.68 15.57 -14.66
C THR A 53 -20.05 15.90 -16.03
N GLU A 54 -20.01 17.18 -16.42
CA GLU A 54 -19.36 17.61 -17.67
C GLU A 54 -17.84 17.40 -17.65
N LYS A 55 -17.22 17.72 -16.51
CA LYS A 55 -15.78 17.48 -16.27
C LYS A 55 -15.47 15.97 -16.26
N ALA A 56 -16.37 15.18 -15.68
CA ALA A 56 -16.25 13.72 -15.67
C ALA A 56 -16.31 13.14 -17.10
N VAL A 57 -17.23 13.62 -17.95
CA VAL A 57 -17.35 13.20 -19.36
C VAL A 57 -16.11 13.60 -20.17
N ALA A 58 -15.64 14.83 -20.05
CA ALA A 58 -14.44 15.30 -20.78
C ALA A 58 -13.15 14.53 -20.43
N SER A 59 -13.12 13.87 -19.27
CA SER A 59 -11.95 13.11 -18.82
C SER A 59 -11.92 11.67 -19.33
N LEU A 60 -13.00 11.17 -19.97
CA LEU A 60 -13.07 9.79 -20.46
C LEU A 60 -12.11 9.52 -21.62
N GLU A 61 -11.94 10.50 -22.52
CA GLU A 61 -11.07 10.40 -23.70
C GLU A 61 -9.61 10.11 -23.31
N ASN A 62 -9.13 10.75 -22.24
CA ASN A 62 -7.76 10.54 -21.75
C ASN A 62 -7.55 9.11 -21.21
N ILE A 63 -8.55 8.54 -20.56
CA ILE A 63 -8.48 7.16 -20.04
C ILE A 63 -8.50 6.17 -21.21
N GLU A 64 -9.38 6.39 -22.18
CA GLU A 64 -9.47 5.54 -23.38
C GLU A 64 -8.14 5.54 -24.17
N ASN A 65 -7.55 6.72 -24.36
CA ASN A 65 -6.26 6.85 -25.05
C ASN A 65 -5.12 6.13 -24.32
N LEU A 66 -5.10 6.13 -22.99
CA LEU A 66 -4.13 5.36 -22.21
C LEU A 66 -4.33 3.85 -22.37
N LEU A 67 -5.57 3.37 -22.31
CA LEU A 67 -5.88 1.96 -22.48
C LEU A 67 -5.57 1.46 -23.89
N ARG A 68 -5.86 2.25 -24.94
CA ARG A 68 -5.49 1.93 -26.33
C ARG A 68 -3.97 1.85 -26.53
N LYS A 69 -3.19 2.76 -25.92
CA LYS A 69 -1.72 2.72 -25.95
C LYS A 69 -1.17 1.47 -25.27
N VAL A 70 -1.75 1.06 -24.14
CA VAL A 70 -1.36 -0.18 -23.46
C VAL A 70 -1.75 -1.39 -24.29
N GLN A 71 -2.95 -1.42 -24.88
CA GLN A 71 -3.39 -2.51 -25.76
C GLN A 71 -2.49 -2.68 -27.00
N ALA A 72 -1.96 -1.59 -27.55
CA ALA A 72 -1.03 -1.64 -28.69
C ALA A 72 0.38 -2.13 -28.31
N ASN A 73 0.83 -1.83 -27.08
CA ASN A 73 2.20 -2.11 -26.63
C ASN A 73 2.34 -3.43 -25.84
N ASP A 74 1.30 -3.84 -25.11
CA ASP A 74 1.28 -5.01 -24.22
C ASP A 74 -0.14 -5.61 -24.12
N PRO A 75 -0.64 -6.25 -25.19
CA PRO A 75 -2.02 -6.75 -25.27
C PRO A 75 -2.32 -7.91 -24.32
N SER A 76 -1.30 -8.61 -23.81
CA SER A 76 -1.44 -9.74 -22.89
C SER A 76 -1.40 -9.34 -21.40
N ASN A 77 -1.31 -8.05 -21.09
CA ASN A 77 -1.25 -7.57 -19.73
C ASN A 77 -2.55 -7.90 -18.94
N PRO A 78 -2.48 -8.66 -17.83
CA PRO A 78 -3.67 -9.05 -17.09
C PRO A 78 -4.41 -7.86 -16.44
N GLN A 79 -3.72 -6.75 -16.17
CA GLN A 79 -4.32 -5.55 -15.60
C GLN A 79 -5.10 -4.73 -16.64
N LEU A 80 -4.80 -4.87 -17.93
CA LEU A 80 -5.50 -4.15 -18.99
C LEU A 80 -7.00 -4.48 -19.02
N LYS A 81 -7.36 -5.77 -18.99
CA LYS A 81 -8.77 -6.22 -18.95
C LYS A 81 -9.53 -5.71 -17.71
N ILE A 82 -8.83 -5.57 -16.58
CA ILE A 82 -9.41 -5.05 -15.34
C ILE A 82 -9.75 -3.57 -15.51
N GLU A 83 -8.82 -2.78 -16.01
CA GLU A 83 -9.02 -1.34 -16.22
C GLU A 83 -10.03 -1.05 -17.34
N GLU A 84 -10.06 -1.83 -18.42
CA GLU A 84 -11.10 -1.76 -19.46
C GLU A 84 -12.50 -2.03 -18.91
N SER A 85 -12.63 -3.03 -18.03
CA SER A 85 -13.91 -3.37 -17.39
C SER A 85 -14.40 -2.24 -16.46
N LYS A 86 -13.49 -1.63 -15.70
CA LYS A 86 -13.79 -0.46 -14.85
C LYS A 86 -14.19 0.75 -15.69
N PHE A 87 -13.44 1.03 -16.76
CA PHE A 87 -13.74 2.11 -17.70
C PHE A 87 -15.12 1.92 -18.34
N LYS A 88 -15.44 0.73 -18.84
CA LYS A 88 -16.76 0.42 -19.43
C LYS A 88 -17.91 0.62 -18.43
N LYS A 89 -17.71 0.24 -17.17
CA LYS A 89 -18.71 0.48 -16.11
C LYS A 89 -18.89 1.98 -15.85
N LEU A 90 -17.79 2.73 -15.78
CA LEU A 90 -17.80 4.18 -15.57
C LEU A 90 -18.53 4.92 -16.69
N VAL A 91 -18.30 4.54 -17.95
CA VAL A 91 -19.02 5.09 -19.11
C VAL A 91 -20.52 4.84 -18.96
N LYS A 92 -20.97 3.62 -18.67
CA LYS A 92 -22.39 3.29 -18.44
C LYS A 92 -23.02 4.08 -17.29
N ASP A 93 -22.28 4.29 -16.20
CA ASP A 93 -22.78 5.05 -15.05
C ASP A 93 -22.95 6.54 -15.40
N LEU A 94 -22.05 7.10 -16.22
CA LEU A 94 -22.15 8.47 -16.72
C LEU A 94 -23.26 8.63 -17.76
N GLU A 95 -23.45 7.67 -18.66
CA GLU A 95 -24.57 7.63 -19.60
C GLU A 95 -25.92 7.65 -18.86
N ARG A 96 -26.10 6.81 -17.84
CA ARG A 96 -27.33 6.80 -17.02
C ARG A 96 -27.59 8.12 -16.29
N ARG A 97 -26.53 8.83 -15.90
CA ARG A 97 -26.63 10.11 -15.16
C ARG A 97 -26.82 11.31 -16.06
N THR A 98 -26.25 11.28 -17.27
CA THR A 98 -26.27 12.41 -18.21
C THR A 98 -27.34 12.27 -19.28
N GLY A 99 -27.85 11.07 -19.51
CA GLY A 99 -28.74 10.76 -20.64
C GLY A 99 -28.06 10.86 -22.01
N LYS A 100 -26.74 11.08 -22.06
CA LYS A 100 -25.95 11.16 -23.29
C LYS A 100 -25.41 9.79 -23.65
N ASP A 101 -25.45 9.43 -24.93
CA ASP A 101 -24.74 8.24 -25.42
C ASP A 101 -23.24 8.52 -25.43
N LEU A 102 -22.48 7.69 -24.71
CA LEU A 102 -21.03 7.79 -24.58
C LEU A 102 -20.35 6.50 -25.06
N GLY A 103 -21.07 5.63 -25.81
CA GLY A 103 -20.55 4.37 -26.35
C GLY A 103 -20.52 3.20 -25.35
N GLY A 104 -21.10 3.36 -24.16
CA GLY A 104 -21.26 2.33 -23.12
C GLY A 104 -22.48 1.43 -23.31
N GLY A 105 -23.43 1.83 -24.17
CA GLY A 105 -24.59 1.04 -24.59
C GLY A 105 -25.74 0.99 -23.58
N SER A 106 -25.76 1.88 -22.57
CA SER A 106 -26.84 1.94 -21.59
C SER A 106 -28.02 2.84 -22.01
N VAL A 107 -27.79 3.77 -22.96
CA VAL A 107 -28.84 4.64 -23.52
C VAL A 107 -29.55 3.98 -24.71
N THR A 108 -28.84 3.19 -25.51
CA THR A 108 -29.40 2.42 -26.63
C THR A 108 -30.24 1.20 -26.19
N ALA A 109 -29.97 0.63 -25.00
CA ALA A 109 -30.79 -0.43 -24.42
C ALA A 109 -32.14 0.06 -23.86
N ALA A 110 -32.29 1.35 -23.58
CA ALA A 110 -33.54 1.94 -23.09
C ALA A 110 -34.61 2.10 -24.20
N VAL A 111 -34.22 2.00 -25.48
CA VAL A 111 -35.13 2.12 -26.63
C VAL A 111 -35.66 0.75 -27.11
N ALA A 112 -35.06 -0.36 -26.65
CA ALA A 112 -35.40 -1.72 -27.08
C ALA A 112 -36.11 -2.59 -26.00
N GLY A 113 -36.50 -2.00 -24.88
CA GLY A 113 -37.16 -2.70 -23.77
C GLY A 113 -38.69 -2.58 -23.82
N VAL A 114 -39.35 -3.69 -24.12
CA VAL A 114 -40.81 -3.90 -24.09
C VAL A 114 -41.46 -3.30 -22.84
N VAL A 115 -42.54 -2.53 -23.06
CA VAL A 115 -43.45 -2.01 -22.04
C VAL A 115 -44.01 -3.19 -21.24
N THR A 116 -43.49 -3.39 -20.03
CA THR A 116 -44.17 -4.18 -19.01
C THR A 116 -45.09 -3.24 -18.25
N SER A 117 -46.39 -3.47 -18.40
CA SER A 117 -47.45 -2.75 -17.71
C SER A 117 -47.27 -2.87 -16.19
N MET A 118 -47.36 -1.73 -15.51
CA MET A 118 -47.42 -1.70 -14.05
C MET A 118 -48.69 -2.45 -13.57
N PRO A 119 -48.62 -3.19 -12.46
CA PRO A 119 -49.80 -3.78 -11.85
C PRO A 119 -50.78 -2.68 -11.38
N PRO A 120 -52.10 -2.92 -11.45
CA PRO A 120 -53.09 -1.90 -11.18
C PRO A 120 -53.10 -1.47 -9.71
N LYS A 121 -53.33 -0.17 -9.53
CA LYS A 121 -53.57 0.53 -8.26
C LYS A 121 -54.63 -0.21 -7.42
N PRO A 122 -54.42 -0.45 -6.11
CA PRO A 122 -55.46 -1.04 -5.27
C PRO A 122 -56.67 -0.09 -5.17
N VAL A 123 -57.82 -0.60 -5.57
CA VAL A 123 -59.14 0.04 -5.52
C VAL A 123 -59.54 0.21 -4.05
N ALA A 124 -59.86 1.44 -3.66
CA ALA A 124 -60.44 1.74 -2.35
C ALA A 124 -61.82 1.08 -2.24
N LYS A 125 -62.00 0.21 -1.25
CA LYS A 125 -63.33 -0.31 -0.88
C LYS A 125 -64.12 0.79 -0.17
N ASN A 126 -65.24 1.15 -0.79
CA ASN A 126 -66.36 1.84 -0.16
C ASN A 126 -66.79 1.09 1.11
N VAL A 127 -66.90 1.79 2.23
CA VAL A 127 -67.68 1.35 3.38
C VAL A 127 -68.74 2.40 3.64
N SER A 128 -69.96 1.95 3.45
CA SER A 128 -71.22 2.64 3.63
C SER A 128 -71.47 3.05 5.08
N THR A 129 -72.05 4.23 5.22
CA THR A 129 -72.77 4.74 6.38
C THR A 129 -73.90 3.77 6.76
N PRO A 130 -74.15 3.58 8.07
CA PRO A 130 -75.53 3.53 8.53
C PRO A 130 -75.80 4.58 9.62
N ALA A 131 -76.92 5.26 9.45
CA ALA A 131 -77.52 6.15 10.43
C ALA A 131 -77.91 5.41 11.72
N PRO A 132 -77.81 6.04 12.91
CA PRO A 132 -78.51 5.55 14.08
C PRO A 132 -79.85 6.27 14.29
N LYS A 133 -80.85 5.45 14.56
CA LYS A 133 -82.20 5.78 15.03
C LYS A 133 -82.20 6.55 16.34
N ARG A 134 -83.21 7.41 16.47
CA ARG A 134 -83.70 8.07 17.70
C ARG A 134 -84.42 7.08 18.64
N LEU A 135 -84.61 7.58 19.88
CA LEU A 135 -85.37 7.10 21.06
C LEU A 135 -84.45 6.36 22.07
N SER A 136 -84.43 6.63 23.38
CA SER A 136 -85.33 7.36 24.28
C SER A 136 -84.68 7.50 25.70
N HIS A 137 -84.96 8.62 26.37
CA HIS A 137 -85.22 8.76 27.83
C HIS A 137 -84.10 8.63 28.90
N THR A 138 -83.67 9.81 29.43
CA THR A 138 -83.54 10.28 30.84
C THR A 138 -82.91 9.40 31.96
N PRO A 139 -82.23 9.97 33.00
CA PRO A 139 -82.59 11.23 33.67
C PRO A 139 -81.48 12.25 33.97
N ARG A 140 -81.95 13.50 33.90
CA ARG A 140 -81.57 14.74 34.59
C ARG A 140 -80.73 14.52 35.87
N ARG A 141 -79.50 15.08 35.89
CA ARG A 141 -78.72 15.31 37.11
C ARG A 141 -78.30 16.77 37.21
N SER A 142 -78.85 17.43 38.23
CA SER A 142 -78.37 18.60 38.99
C SER A 142 -77.82 19.83 38.25
N GLY A 143 -78.46 20.97 38.52
CA GLY A 143 -78.16 22.25 37.91
C GLY A 143 -76.81 22.86 38.33
N GLN A 144 -76.19 23.52 37.35
CA GLN A 144 -75.40 24.73 37.54
C GLN A 144 -75.80 25.67 36.42
N GLU A 145 -76.33 26.83 36.78
CA GLU A 145 -76.64 27.92 35.88
C GLU A 145 -75.36 28.30 35.12
N LYS A 146 -75.28 27.95 33.83
CA LYS A 146 -74.11 28.28 33.00
C LYS A 146 -74.07 29.79 32.83
N VAL A 147 -73.26 30.46 33.63
CA VAL A 147 -72.87 31.87 33.44
C VAL A 147 -72.35 32.01 32.01
N LYS A 148 -73.18 32.56 31.12
CA LYS A 148 -72.89 32.59 29.69
C LYS A 148 -71.77 33.60 29.44
N MET A 149 -70.64 33.13 28.91
CA MET A 149 -69.50 33.99 28.60
C MET A 149 -69.89 35.22 27.77
N PRO A 150 -69.43 36.43 28.13
CA PRO A 150 -69.72 37.65 27.39
C PRO A 150 -69.16 37.58 25.97
N TYR A 151 -69.90 38.13 25.00
CA TYR A 151 -69.57 38.02 23.58
C TYR A 151 -68.12 38.42 23.26
N GLY A 152 -67.63 39.53 23.83
CA GLY A 152 -66.26 40.01 23.62
C GLY A 152 -65.16 39.08 24.17
N ALA A 153 -65.46 38.30 25.21
CA ALA A 153 -64.50 37.37 25.81
C ALA A 153 -64.49 35.98 25.15
N ARG A 154 -65.49 35.65 24.32
CA ARG A 154 -65.60 34.35 23.63
C ARG A 154 -64.50 34.11 22.60
N LYS A 155 -64.15 35.13 21.80
CA LYS A 155 -63.15 34.98 20.72
C LYS A 155 -61.75 34.71 21.30
N PRO A 156 -61.22 35.47 22.27
CA PRO A 156 -59.94 35.15 22.90
C PRO A 156 -59.94 33.80 23.62
N LEU A 157 -61.06 33.42 24.26
CA LEU A 157 -61.19 32.10 24.90
C LEU A 157 -61.20 30.95 23.88
N ALA A 158 -61.88 31.11 22.75
CA ALA A 158 -61.86 30.15 21.65
C ALA A 158 -60.45 30.02 21.04
N THR A 159 -59.71 31.13 20.90
CA THR A 159 -58.31 31.12 20.48
C THR A 159 -57.43 30.34 21.46
N ALA A 160 -57.56 30.60 22.77
CA ALA A 160 -56.84 29.86 23.81
C ALA A 160 -57.13 28.36 23.73
N ASN A 161 -58.40 27.96 23.57
CA ASN A 161 -58.81 26.56 23.41
C ASN A 161 -58.25 25.90 22.13
N ARG A 162 -58.21 26.63 21.01
CA ARG A 162 -57.63 26.13 19.75
C ARG A 162 -56.13 25.89 19.89
N LEU A 163 -55.41 26.84 20.47
CA LEU A 163 -53.98 26.72 20.72
C LEU A 163 -53.68 25.60 21.72
N LEU A 164 -54.54 25.43 22.74
CA LEU A 164 -54.45 24.34 23.71
C LEU A 164 -54.61 22.96 23.06
N LYS A 165 -55.59 22.76 22.16
CA LYS A 165 -55.69 21.51 21.37
C LYS A 165 -54.43 21.24 20.55
N SER A 166 -53.84 22.29 19.99
CA SER A 166 -52.58 22.18 19.24
C SER A 166 -51.38 21.84 20.15
N LEU A 167 -51.37 22.35 21.39
CA LEU A 167 -50.39 22.00 22.41
C LEU A 167 -50.53 20.52 22.84
N GLU A 168 -51.76 20.03 23.03
CA GLU A 168 -52.04 18.62 23.35
C GLU A 168 -51.51 17.66 22.26
N ILE A 169 -51.66 18.02 20.97
CA ILE A 169 -51.08 17.25 19.84
C ILE A 169 -49.56 17.24 19.91
N ASN A 170 -48.93 18.39 20.19
CA ASN A 170 -47.47 18.46 20.31
C ASN A 170 -46.95 17.66 21.50
N LEU A 171 -47.66 17.66 22.63
CA LEU A 171 -47.33 16.81 23.79
C LEU A 171 -47.41 15.32 23.44
N LYS A 172 -48.42 14.90 22.67
CA LYS A 172 -48.51 13.53 22.18
C LYS A 172 -47.32 13.17 21.28
N ASN A 173 -46.88 14.07 20.42
CA ASN A 173 -45.70 13.88 19.57
C ASN A 173 -44.40 13.84 20.37
N LEU A 174 -44.28 14.67 21.42
CA LEU A 174 -43.12 14.68 22.31
C LEU A 174 -42.93 13.32 23.00
N ASN A 175 -44.04 12.76 23.48
CA ASN A 175 -44.09 11.47 24.17
C ASN A 175 -44.04 10.26 23.22
N ASN A 176 -44.08 10.47 21.90
CA ASN A 176 -44.01 9.39 20.94
C ASN A 176 -42.53 8.97 20.69
N PRO A 177 -42.15 7.71 20.96
CA PRO A 177 -40.80 7.21 20.66
C PRO A 177 -40.49 7.18 19.16
N ALA A 178 -41.51 7.00 18.32
CA ALA A 178 -41.39 6.90 16.87
C ALA A 178 -41.53 8.26 16.14
N TYR A 179 -41.56 9.37 16.88
CA TYR A 179 -41.59 10.70 16.27
C TYR A 179 -40.25 10.99 15.56
N SER A 180 -40.31 11.15 14.24
CA SER A 180 -39.16 11.37 13.36
C SER A 180 -38.73 12.84 13.23
N GLY A 181 -39.48 13.77 13.80
CA GLY A 181 -39.16 15.20 13.78
C GLY A 181 -38.18 15.61 14.87
N ASN A 182 -37.65 16.83 14.77
CA ASN A 182 -36.75 17.39 15.76
C ASN A 182 -37.49 17.69 17.09
N LYS A 183 -37.22 16.91 18.14
CA LYS A 183 -37.82 17.07 19.47
C LYS A 183 -37.42 18.38 20.15
N ASP A 184 -36.22 18.91 19.90
CA ASP A 184 -35.79 20.22 20.42
C ASP A 184 -36.69 21.33 19.87
N GLN A 185 -36.91 21.31 18.56
CA GLN A 185 -37.78 22.29 17.91
C GLN A 185 -39.23 22.14 18.38
N LEU A 186 -39.69 20.91 18.62
CA LEU A 186 -41.02 20.65 19.15
C LEU A 186 -41.22 21.28 20.53
N VAL A 187 -40.24 21.17 21.41
CA VAL A 187 -40.24 21.79 22.75
C VAL A 187 -40.27 23.31 22.67
N ILE A 188 -39.43 23.91 21.82
CA ILE A 188 -39.42 25.36 21.57
C ILE A 188 -40.81 25.83 21.12
N ASN A 189 -41.42 25.11 20.17
CA ASN A 189 -42.75 25.42 19.64
C ASN A 189 -43.85 25.29 20.71
N MET A 190 -43.74 24.32 21.63
CA MET A 190 -44.70 24.16 22.73
C MET A 190 -44.59 25.29 23.76
N LYS A 191 -43.38 25.72 24.11
CA LYS A 191 -43.16 26.88 25.00
C LYS A 191 -43.76 28.16 24.41
N GLY A 192 -43.55 28.41 23.11
CA GLY A 192 -44.19 29.53 22.41
C GLY A 192 -45.72 29.48 22.47
N LYS A 193 -46.32 28.31 22.20
CA LYS A 193 -47.78 28.13 22.29
C LYS A 193 -48.33 28.39 23.70
N ILE A 194 -47.62 27.99 24.75
CA ILE A 194 -48.05 28.26 26.13
C ILE A 194 -48.12 29.76 26.40
N VAL A 195 -47.15 30.54 25.92
CA VAL A 195 -47.16 32.01 26.04
C VAL A 195 -48.40 32.59 25.34
N GLU A 196 -48.68 32.18 24.11
CA GLU A 196 -49.85 32.65 23.34
C GLU A 196 -51.19 32.27 23.99
N ILE A 197 -51.28 31.06 24.57
CA ILE A 197 -52.48 30.61 25.31
C ILE A 197 -52.66 31.48 26.56
N LYS A 198 -51.60 31.71 27.35
CA LYS A 198 -51.64 32.56 28.55
C LYS A 198 -52.08 33.99 28.21
N GLU A 199 -51.58 34.56 27.11
CA GLU A 199 -51.97 35.90 26.66
C GLU A 199 -53.44 35.95 26.21
N SER A 200 -53.89 34.98 25.42
CA SER A 200 -55.28 34.88 24.96
C SER A 200 -56.25 34.68 26.12
N LEU A 201 -55.86 33.88 27.12
CA LEU A 201 -56.63 33.68 28.34
C LEU A 201 -56.70 34.95 29.19
N ARG A 202 -55.59 35.69 29.33
CA ARG A 202 -55.54 36.98 30.04
C ARG A 202 -56.49 37.99 29.40
N LYS A 203 -56.50 38.08 28.06
CA LYS A 203 -57.44 38.92 27.30
C LYS A 203 -58.89 38.49 27.53
N ALA A 204 -59.18 37.18 27.53
CA ALA A 204 -60.52 36.66 27.82
C ALA A 204 -60.98 37.02 29.24
N LYS A 205 -60.13 36.83 30.26
CA LYS A 205 -60.40 37.18 31.67
C LYS A 205 -60.65 38.68 31.83
N SER A 206 -59.82 39.54 31.24
CA SER A 206 -60.00 40.99 31.30
C SER A 206 -61.34 41.45 30.70
N LEU A 207 -61.71 40.91 29.55
CA LEU A 207 -62.98 41.24 28.89
C LEU A 207 -64.21 40.67 29.62
N ALA A 208 -64.07 39.51 30.28
CA ALA A 208 -65.10 38.94 31.12
C ALA A 208 -65.30 39.75 32.42
N ALA A 209 -64.21 40.19 33.03
CA ALA A 209 -64.24 41.01 34.26
C ALA A 209 -64.93 42.36 34.03
N LYS A 210 -64.76 42.99 32.86
CA LYS A 210 -65.50 44.21 32.45
C LYS A 210 -67.03 44.02 32.41
N LYS A 211 -67.51 42.79 32.47
CA LYS A 211 -68.94 42.41 32.50
C LYS A 211 -69.31 41.69 33.79
N GLY A 212 -68.53 41.87 34.86
CA GLY A 212 -68.80 41.31 36.20
C GLY A 212 -68.45 39.83 36.36
N ILE A 213 -67.87 39.17 35.35
CA ILE A 213 -67.49 37.75 35.43
C ILE A 213 -66.01 37.67 35.79
N THR A 214 -65.75 37.44 37.07
CA THR A 214 -64.38 37.33 37.62
C THR A 214 -63.87 35.89 37.68
N SER A 215 -64.76 34.89 37.56
CA SER A 215 -64.42 33.47 37.49
C SER A 215 -65.29 32.73 36.48
N HIS A 216 -64.71 31.73 35.79
CA HIS A 216 -65.43 30.84 34.88
C HIS A 216 -64.75 29.47 34.84
N PRO A 217 -65.48 28.34 34.85
CA PRO A 217 -64.89 27.00 34.85
C PRO A 217 -63.89 26.74 33.71
N GLU A 218 -64.15 27.30 32.52
CA GLU A 218 -63.24 27.17 31.37
C GLU A 218 -61.89 27.86 31.59
N PHE A 219 -61.83 28.95 32.37
CA PHE A 219 -60.55 29.57 32.69
C PHE A 219 -59.68 28.65 33.54
N ASN A 220 -60.28 28.08 34.58
CA ASN A 220 -59.59 27.16 35.49
C ASN A 220 -59.16 25.87 34.76
N ALA A 221 -60.00 25.37 33.85
CA ALA A 221 -59.68 24.20 33.04
C ALA A 221 -58.48 24.44 32.11
N ILE A 222 -58.40 25.62 31.47
CA ILE A 222 -57.26 25.99 30.62
C ILE A 222 -56.00 26.17 31.47
N GLU A 223 -56.06 26.84 32.62
CA GLU A 223 -54.90 27.03 33.52
C GLU A 223 -54.35 25.71 34.04
N THR A 224 -55.24 24.78 34.43
CA THR A 224 -54.84 23.44 34.88
C THR A 224 -54.11 22.68 33.77
N LYS A 225 -54.62 22.75 32.52
CA LYS A 225 -53.99 22.09 31.39
C LYS A 225 -52.66 22.73 30.98
N ILE A 226 -52.53 24.05 31.08
CA ILE A 226 -51.24 24.74 30.88
C ILE A 226 -50.23 24.26 31.93
N ALA A 227 -50.59 24.24 33.21
CA ALA A 227 -49.68 23.79 34.26
C ALA A 227 -49.25 22.32 34.07
N SER A 228 -50.17 21.45 33.66
CA SER A 228 -49.86 20.06 33.32
C SER A 228 -48.94 19.95 32.10
N ALA A 229 -49.13 20.81 31.10
CA ALA A 229 -48.29 20.86 29.90
C ALA A 229 -46.87 21.36 30.23
N GLU A 230 -46.75 22.41 31.05
CA GLU A 230 -45.46 22.93 31.53
C GLU A 230 -44.67 21.86 32.28
N LYS A 231 -45.32 21.14 33.21
CA LYS A 231 -44.69 20.03 33.94
C LYS A 231 -44.21 18.91 32.99
N SER A 232 -45.02 18.55 32.00
CA SER A 232 -44.67 17.50 31.02
C SER A 232 -43.51 17.92 30.11
N ILE A 233 -43.47 19.19 29.70
CA ILE A 233 -42.37 19.75 28.89
C ILE A 233 -41.06 19.74 29.70
N SER A 234 -41.07 20.21 30.94
CA SER A 234 -39.88 20.22 31.79
C SER A 234 -39.34 18.80 32.06
N ALA A 235 -40.23 17.83 32.35
CA ALA A 235 -39.81 16.44 32.53
C ALA A 235 -39.21 15.83 31.25
N ALA A 236 -39.77 16.15 30.08
CA ALA A 236 -39.25 15.70 28.81
C ALA A 236 -37.91 16.35 28.44
N GLU A 237 -37.71 17.64 28.74
CA GLU A 237 -36.44 18.35 28.55
C GLU A 237 -35.30 17.71 29.35
N SER A 238 -35.52 17.40 30.63
CA SER A 238 -34.53 16.70 31.45
C SER A 238 -34.23 15.29 30.93
N GLY A 239 -35.26 14.48 30.66
CA GLY A 239 -35.07 13.08 30.25
C GLY A 239 -34.49 12.90 28.83
N TYR A 240 -34.79 13.80 27.88
CA TYR A 240 -34.16 13.80 26.56
C TYR A 240 -32.76 14.43 26.62
N GLY A 241 -32.58 15.51 27.39
CA GLY A 241 -31.29 16.17 27.57
C GLY A 241 -30.24 15.22 28.11
N GLU A 242 -30.58 14.43 29.13
CA GLU A 242 -29.73 13.38 29.69
C GLU A 242 -29.41 12.28 28.67
N LYS A 243 -30.40 11.79 27.91
CA LYS A 243 -30.17 10.78 26.86
C LYS A 243 -29.29 11.30 25.72
N LYS A 244 -29.47 12.57 25.33
CA LYS A 244 -28.65 13.24 24.32
C LYS A 244 -27.21 13.41 24.82
N ALA A 245 -27.03 13.85 26.07
CA ALA A 245 -25.72 13.98 26.70
C ALA A 245 -25.01 12.62 26.83
N ALA A 246 -25.73 11.57 27.25
CA ALA A 246 -25.21 10.21 27.33
C ALA A 246 -24.82 9.64 25.96
N ALA A 247 -25.66 9.86 24.93
CA ALA A 247 -25.34 9.46 23.56
C ALA A 247 -24.14 10.22 22.99
N GLN A 248 -24.03 11.53 23.25
CA GLN A 248 -22.87 12.34 22.86
C GLN A 248 -21.59 11.93 23.58
N ALA A 249 -21.67 11.60 24.87
CA ALA A 249 -20.53 11.10 25.65
C ALA A 249 -20.07 9.73 25.11
N SER A 250 -21.02 8.83 24.83
CA SER A 250 -20.74 7.51 24.23
C SER A 250 -20.07 7.65 22.86
N ALA A 251 -20.58 8.52 21.98
CA ALA A 251 -20.00 8.75 20.67
C ALA A 251 -18.56 9.29 20.76
N LYS A 252 -18.30 10.23 21.68
CA LYS A 252 -16.95 10.76 21.94
C LYS A 252 -15.99 9.69 22.45
N GLU A 253 -16.44 8.79 23.33
CA GLU A 253 -15.61 7.69 23.82
C GLU A 253 -15.18 6.77 22.67
N VAL A 254 -16.13 6.39 21.79
CA VAL A 254 -15.83 5.55 20.63
C VAL A 254 -14.86 6.23 19.66
N ASP A 255 -15.04 7.52 19.40
CA ASP A 255 -14.13 8.30 18.56
C ASP A 255 -12.70 8.33 19.12
N VAL A 256 -12.54 8.51 20.44
CA VAL A 256 -11.24 8.49 21.12
C VAL A 256 -10.59 7.12 21.01
N ASP A 257 -11.30 6.05 21.35
CA ASP A 257 -10.76 4.68 21.32
C ASP A 257 -10.32 4.27 19.91
N ILE A 258 -11.11 4.62 18.89
CA ILE A 258 -10.76 4.35 17.47
C ILE A 258 -9.55 5.18 17.05
N SER A 259 -9.49 6.45 17.44
CA SER A 259 -8.38 7.35 17.10
C SER A 259 -7.07 6.89 17.72
N GLU A 260 -7.11 6.41 18.97
CA GLU A 260 -5.94 5.81 19.62
C GLU A 260 -5.46 4.55 18.90
N LEU A 261 -6.38 3.66 18.53
CA LEU A 261 -6.02 2.43 17.81
C LEU A 261 -5.49 2.73 16.40
N LYS A 262 -6.04 3.76 15.75
CA LYS A 262 -5.55 4.27 14.45
C LYS A 262 -4.15 4.87 14.57
N ALA A 263 -3.86 5.63 15.63
CA ALA A 263 -2.52 6.15 15.88
C ALA A 263 -1.50 5.02 16.10
N ALA A 264 -1.90 3.95 16.79
CA ALA A 264 -1.07 2.76 16.92
C ALA A 264 -0.81 2.09 15.56
N LEU A 265 -1.84 1.93 14.72
CA LEU A 265 -1.70 1.43 13.35
C LEU A 265 -0.74 2.30 12.52
N ASP A 266 -0.92 3.61 12.51
CA ASP A 266 -0.11 4.54 11.70
C ASP A 266 1.37 4.48 12.08
N LYS A 267 1.66 4.32 13.38
CA LYS A 267 3.03 4.14 13.87
C LYS A 267 3.71 2.90 13.28
N VAL A 268 2.99 1.78 13.19
CA VAL A 268 3.56 0.48 12.79
C VAL A 268 3.35 0.15 11.31
N GLN A 269 2.53 0.95 10.59
CA GLN A 269 2.23 0.77 9.18
C GLN A 269 3.49 0.62 8.29
N PRO A 270 4.59 1.39 8.48
CA PRO A 270 5.78 1.22 7.66
C PRO A 270 6.42 -0.18 7.75
N VAL A 271 6.26 -0.87 8.88
CA VAL A 271 6.73 -2.26 9.06
C VAL A 271 5.82 -3.22 8.31
N PHE A 272 4.50 -3.01 8.37
CA PHE A 272 3.53 -3.84 7.65
C PHE A 272 3.63 -3.71 6.14
N ASP A 273 4.00 -2.52 5.64
CA ASP A 273 4.22 -2.29 4.21
C ASP A 273 5.42 -3.07 3.67
N GLN A 274 6.44 -3.34 4.50
CA GLN A 274 7.60 -4.16 4.12
C GLN A 274 7.38 -5.64 4.40
N ALA A 275 6.72 -5.98 5.51
CA ALA A 275 6.43 -7.34 5.93
C ALA A 275 5.07 -7.79 5.40
N THR A 276 5.00 -8.02 4.09
CA THR A 276 3.74 -8.25 3.35
C THR A 276 3.13 -9.64 3.52
N GLY A 277 3.82 -10.57 4.18
CA GLY A 277 3.48 -11.98 4.27
C GLY A 277 3.99 -12.85 3.12
N TYR A 278 4.71 -12.27 2.15
CA TYR A 278 5.28 -12.97 0.99
C TYR A 278 6.80 -12.80 0.90
N VAL A 279 7.44 -13.58 0.03
CA VAL A 279 8.84 -13.37 -0.34
C VAL A 279 8.94 -12.04 -1.09
N PHE A 280 9.81 -11.15 -0.62
CA PHE A 280 10.12 -9.90 -1.31
C PHE A 280 11.44 -10.02 -2.09
N HIS A 281 11.58 -9.21 -3.13
CA HIS A 281 12.82 -9.15 -3.91
C HIS A 281 13.92 -8.43 -3.13
N TYR A 282 15.12 -8.99 -3.13
CA TYR A 282 16.32 -8.39 -2.52
C TYR A 282 17.52 -8.59 -3.44
N ALA A 283 18.34 -7.55 -3.60
CA ALA A 283 19.54 -7.62 -4.45
C ALA A 283 20.74 -8.18 -3.66
N ASN A 284 20.80 -7.87 -2.37
CA ASN A 284 21.92 -8.26 -1.51
C ASN A 284 21.47 -8.47 -0.05
N LEU A 285 22.40 -8.93 0.81
CA LEU A 285 22.13 -9.19 2.23
C LEU A 285 21.76 -7.94 3.04
N LYS A 286 22.19 -6.73 2.64
CA LYS A 286 21.86 -5.49 3.36
C LYS A 286 20.38 -5.15 3.24
N ASP A 287 19.77 -5.45 2.10
CA ASP A 287 18.34 -5.27 1.89
C ASP A 287 17.53 -6.12 2.89
N LEU A 288 17.94 -7.38 3.07
CA LEU A 288 17.36 -8.29 4.06
C LEU A 288 17.57 -7.79 5.48
N GLU A 289 18.80 -7.38 5.80
CA GLU A 289 19.18 -6.88 7.14
C GLU A 289 18.34 -5.69 7.57
N LYS A 290 18.05 -4.77 6.64
CA LYS A 290 17.19 -3.62 6.90
C LYS A 290 15.77 -4.05 7.29
N VAL A 291 15.16 -4.96 6.53
CA VAL A 291 13.77 -5.39 6.77
C VAL A 291 13.68 -6.17 8.07
N ILE A 292 14.58 -7.13 8.31
CA ILE A 292 14.52 -7.94 9.54
C ILE A 292 14.78 -7.08 10.79
N ALA A 293 15.64 -6.07 10.72
CA ALA A 293 15.86 -5.15 11.83
C ALA A 293 14.60 -4.34 12.17
N GLN A 294 13.81 -3.93 11.17
CA GLN A 294 12.55 -3.24 11.40
C GLN A 294 11.49 -4.16 12.03
N ILE A 295 11.41 -5.41 11.58
CA ILE A 295 10.54 -6.42 12.19
C ILE A 295 10.93 -6.67 13.66
N GLU A 296 12.21 -6.91 13.93
CA GLU A 296 12.73 -7.13 15.29
C GLU A 296 12.46 -5.92 16.20
N ASN A 297 12.64 -4.69 15.69
CA ASN A 297 12.34 -3.48 16.44
C ASN A 297 10.85 -3.38 16.80
N PHE A 298 9.96 -3.64 15.83
CA PHE A 298 8.52 -3.67 16.07
C PHE A 298 8.14 -4.71 17.12
N GLU A 299 8.65 -5.93 17.01
CA GLU A 299 8.35 -7.01 17.95
C GLU A 299 8.83 -6.71 19.37
N LYS A 300 10.00 -6.09 19.49
CA LYS A 300 10.60 -5.75 20.78
C LYS A 300 9.92 -4.55 21.44
N ASN A 301 9.60 -3.50 20.68
CA ASN A 301 9.28 -2.19 21.24
C ASN A 301 7.79 -1.80 21.08
N ASP A 302 7.08 -2.35 20.11
CA ASP A 302 5.73 -1.91 19.74
C ASP A 302 4.66 -3.01 19.88
N LEU A 303 4.99 -4.27 19.56
CA LEU A 303 4.03 -5.37 19.46
C LEU A 303 3.26 -5.61 20.76
N GLY A 304 3.94 -5.54 21.93
CA GLY A 304 3.30 -5.69 23.24
C GLY A 304 2.22 -4.64 23.47
N THR A 305 2.58 -3.37 23.35
CA THR A 305 1.67 -2.22 23.52
C THR A 305 0.53 -2.24 22.50
N VAL A 306 0.80 -2.61 21.24
CA VAL A 306 -0.24 -2.74 20.21
C VAL A 306 -1.24 -3.83 20.58
N LYS A 307 -0.77 -5.01 21.01
CA LYS A 307 -1.64 -6.11 21.43
C LYS A 307 -2.49 -5.73 22.65
N GLU A 308 -1.92 -5.03 23.62
CA GLU A 308 -2.66 -4.53 24.78
C GLU A 308 -3.78 -3.57 24.36
N LYS A 309 -3.47 -2.57 23.52
CA LYS A 309 -4.49 -1.65 22.98
C LYS A 309 -5.58 -2.38 22.21
N MET A 310 -5.22 -3.38 21.41
CA MET A 310 -6.19 -4.21 20.69
C MET A 310 -7.07 -5.02 21.66
N GLN A 311 -6.52 -5.57 22.73
CA GLN A 311 -7.28 -6.34 23.73
C GLN A 311 -8.28 -5.45 24.46
N VAL A 312 -7.85 -4.26 24.92
CA VAL A 312 -8.74 -3.28 25.57
C VAL A 312 -9.86 -2.86 24.62
N PHE A 313 -9.51 -2.56 23.36
CA PHE A 313 -10.50 -2.23 22.34
C PHE A 313 -11.49 -3.37 22.08
N ALA A 314 -10.98 -4.61 21.95
CA ALA A 314 -11.81 -5.79 21.70
C ALA A 314 -12.75 -6.11 22.87
N ALA A 315 -12.35 -5.87 24.12
CA ALA A 315 -13.21 -6.05 25.28
C ALA A 315 -14.44 -5.13 25.22
N LYS A 316 -14.28 -3.89 24.76
CA LYS A 316 -15.39 -2.94 24.58
C LYS A 316 -16.23 -3.27 23.35
N TYR A 317 -15.59 -3.37 22.18
CA TYR A 317 -16.28 -3.36 20.88
C TYR A 317 -16.42 -4.74 20.22
N GLY A 318 -15.79 -5.79 20.76
CA GLY A 318 -15.71 -7.10 20.13
C GLY A 318 -14.43 -7.27 19.30
N SER A 319 -14.14 -8.50 18.88
CA SER A 319 -12.90 -8.85 18.16
C SER A 319 -13.13 -9.16 16.68
N THR A 320 -14.36 -9.02 16.19
CA THR A 320 -14.71 -9.23 14.78
C THR A 320 -15.16 -7.92 14.15
N LYS A 321 -14.94 -7.79 12.84
CA LYS A 321 -15.36 -6.61 12.06
C LYS A 321 -16.83 -6.25 12.29
N ALA A 322 -17.72 -7.25 12.19
CA ALA A 322 -19.16 -7.04 12.29
C ALA A 322 -19.59 -6.60 13.70
N GLU A 323 -18.98 -7.16 14.75
CA GLU A 323 -19.29 -6.78 16.13
C GLU A 323 -18.84 -5.36 16.45
N ILE A 324 -17.62 -5.01 16.04
CA ILE A 324 -17.04 -3.68 16.27
C ILE A 324 -17.91 -2.62 15.59
N ASP A 325 -18.18 -2.79 14.30
CA ASP A 325 -18.98 -1.82 13.55
C ASP A 325 -20.39 -1.70 14.14
N ARG A 326 -21.05 -2.81 14.48
CA ARG A 326 -22.39 -2.79 15.09
C ARG A 326 -22.41 -2.06 16.43
N LYS A 327 -21.43 -2.32 17.32
CA LYS A 327 -21.38 -1.67 18.64
C LYS A 327 -21.02 -0.20 18.53
N ALA A 328 -20.05 0.15 17.67
CA ALA A 328 -19.68 1.54 17.41
C ALA A 328 -20.85 2.34 16.82
N ASP A 329 -21.56 1.78 15.81
CA ASP A 329 -22.75 2.39 15.21
C ASP A 329 -23.85 2.60 16.28
N ALA A 330 -24.06 1.61 17.17
CA ALA A 330 -25.02 1.73 18.28
C ALA A 330 -24.65 2.80 19.32
N MET A 331 -23.36 3.13 19.44
CA MET A 331 -22.85 4.19 20.32
C MET A 331 -22.78 5.56 19.63
N GLY A 332 -23.23 5.66 18.38
CA GLY A 332 -23.31 6.93 17.65
C GLY A 332 -22.03 7.31 16.91
N TYR A 333 -21.11 6.37 16.65
CA TYR A 333 -19.95 6.61 15.80
C TYR A 333 -20.38 7.08 14.41
N ALA A 334 -19.83 8.21 13.96
CA ALA A 334 -20.19 8.84 12.69
C ALA A 334 -18.97 9.11 11.79
N GLY A 335 -17.89 8.36 11.99
CA GLY A 335 -16.65 8.50 11.22
C GLY A 335 -16.89 8.46 9.70
N SER A 336 -16.43 9.49 9.00
CA SER A 336 -16.73 9.69 7.57
C SER A 336 -15.77 8.96 6.62
N TYR A 337 -14.58 8.58 7.09
CA TYR A 337 -13.51 8.07 6.22
C TYR A 337 -13.29 6.56 6.37
N TYR A 338 -13.38 6.02 7.58
CA TYR A 338 -13.17 4.58 7.85
C TYR A 338 -14.27 4.04 8.77
N ARG A 339 -14.56 2.74 8.62
CA ARG A 339 -15.35 1.98 9.59
C ARG A 339 -14.57 1.82 10.90
N ALA A 340 -15.27 1.74 12.02
CA ALA A 340 -14.68 1.58 13.35
C ALA A 340 -13.78 0.34 13.45
N SER A 341 -14.11 -0.73 12.72
CA SER A 341 -13.29 -1.95 12.70
C SER A 341 -11.93 -1.80 12.03
N TYR A 342 -11.74 -0.79 11.15
CA TYR A 342 -10.60 -0.73 10.24
C TYR A 342 -9.24 -0.80 10.94
N PRO A 343 -8.97 -0.01 12.00
CA PRO A 343 -7.67 -0.07 12.66
C PRO A 343 -7.40 -1.44 13.28
N TYR A 344 -8.42 -2.03 13.92
CA TYR A 344 -8.32 -3.34 14.56
C TYR A 344 -8.03 -4.46 13.56
N THR A 345 -8.77 -4.53 12.45
CA THR A 345 -8.56 -5.56 11.43
C THR A 345 -7.21 -5.39 10.74
N SER A 346 -6.80 -4.15 10.47
CA SER A 346 -5.52 -3.87 9.80
C SER A 346 -4.31 -4.22 10.68
N LEU A 347 -4.39 -3.93 11.98
CA LEU A 347 -3.37 -4.37 12.95
C LEU A 347 -3.30 -5.89 13.05
N THR A 348 -4.45 -6.57 13.09
CA THR A 348 -4.53 -8.04 13.11
C THR A 348 -3.84 -8.64 11.89
N GLU A 349 -4.23 -8.19 10.69
CA GLU A 349 -3.65 -8.65 9.43
C GLU A 349 -2.15 -8.31 9.32
N GLY A 350 -1.74 -7.13 9.77
CA GLY A 350 -0.35 -6.69 9.76
C GLY A 350 0.54 -7.58 10.65
N ILE A 351 0.11 -7.87 11.88
CA ILE A 351 0.82 -8.76 12.80
C ILE A 351 0.92 -10.17 12.20
N GLU A 352 -0.15 -10.68 11.59
CA GLU A 352 -0.12 -11.98 10.92
C GLU A 352 0.87 -12.00 9.74
N LYS A 353 0.86 -10.94 8.91
CA LYS A 353 1.78 -10.80 7.77
C LYS A 353 3.25 -10.72 8.21
N VAL A 354 3.56 -10.04 9.32
CA VAL A 354 4.92 -10.04 9.91
C VAL A 354 5.40 -11.46 10.20
N ASN A 355 4.57 -12.26 10.88
CA ASN A 355 4.90 -13.66 11.19
C ASN A 355 5.04 -14.53 9.93
N LYS A 356 4.19 -14.30 8.92
CA LYS A 356 4.29 -14.98 7.62
C LYS A 356 5.58 -14.60 6.89
N THR A 357 5.92 -13.31 6.82
CA THR A 357 7.18 -12.82 6.22
C THR A 357 8.39 -13.49 6.85
N ARG A 358 8.44 -13.61 8.19
CA ARG A 358 9.49 -14.37 8.88
C ARG A 358 9.65 -15.78 8.35
N THR A 359 8.54 -16.48 8.19
CA THR A 359 8.54 -17.87 7.74
C THR A 359 8.96 -17.99 6.28
N VAL A 360 8.30 -17.27 5.37
CA VAL A 360 8.56 -17.40 3.92
C VAL A 360 9.97 -16.93 3.53
N MET A 361 10.51 -15.90 4.18
CA MET A 361 11.88 -15.45 3.92
C MET A 361 12.93 -16.43 4.44
N ALA A 362 12.70 -17.04 5.60
CA ALA A 362 13.60 -18.07 6.10
C ALA A 362 13.68 -19.26 5.13
N GLU A 363 12.53 -19.72 4.61
CA GLU A 363 12.47 -20.82 3.65
C GLU A 363 13.08 -20.47 2.28
N GLU A 364 12.84 -19.25 1.80
CA GLU A 364 13.47 -18.76 0.57
C GLU A 364 15.00 -18.71 0.68
N LEU A 365 15.52 -18.27 1.83
CA LEU A 365 16.97 -18.25 2.07
C LEU A 365 17.55 -19.67 2.10
N VAL A 366 16.84 -20.63 2.70
CA VAL A 366 17.23 -22.05 2.63
C VAL A 366 17.27 -22.54 1.18
N ARG A 367 16.25 -22.22 0.38
CA ARG A 367 16.20 -22.58 -1.04
C ARG A 367 17.39 -22.00 -1.80
N ARG A 368 17.69 -20.72 -1.58
CA ARG A 368 18.85 -20.04 -2.19
C ARG A 368 20.17 -20.67 -1.78
N ILE A 369 20.36 -21.00 -0.50
CA ILE A 369 21.57 -21.68 -0.01
C ILE A 369 21.78 -23.00 -0.73
N ASN A 370 20.73 -23.80 -0.89
CA ASN A 370 20.83 -25.07 -1.61
C ASN A 370 21.24 -24.85 -3.07
N THR A 371 20.63 -23.87 -3.75
CA THR A 371 21.01 -23.52 -5.13
C THR A 371 22.47 -23.05 -5.22
N GLU A 372 22.94 -22.26 -4.26
CA GLU A 372 24.34 -21.83 -4.22
C GLU A 372 25.29 -23.01 -4.01
N LEU A 373 25.01 -23.90 -3.06
CA LEU A 373 25.81 -25.10 -2.80
C LEU A 373 25.93 -25.99 -4.04
N ASP A 374 24.82 -26.27 -4.73
CA ASP A 374 24.79 -27.09 -5.94
C ASP A 374 25.56 -26.45 -7.12
N GLY A 375 25.68 -25.12 -7.11
CA GLY A 375 26.38 -24.33 -8.12
C GLY A 375 27.86 -24.09 -7.84
N ILE A 376 28.36 -24.33 -6.62
CA ILE A 376 29.76 -24.04 -6.26
C ILE A 376 30.74 -24.88 -7.06
N SER A 377 30.48 -26.18 -7.22
CA SER A 377 31.40 -27.09 -7.94
C SER A 377 31.53 -26.78 -9.44
N LYS A 378 30.53 -26.09 -10.02
CA LYS A 378 30.47 -25.71 -11.43
C LYS A 378 31.02 -24.30 -11.70
N GLY A 379 31.25 -23.51 -10.65
CA GLY A 379 31.71 -22.13 -10.77
C GLY A 379 33.23 -22.01 -10.95
N PRO A 380 33.73 -20.78 -11.20
CA PRO A 380 35.15 -20.49 -11.19
C PRO A 380 35.77 -20.77 -9.82
N ASP A 381 36.98 -21.32 -9.81
CA ASP A 381 37.63 -21.72 -8.57
C ASP A 381 37.87 -20.56 -7.59
N PHE A 382 38.18 -19.38 -8.11
CA PHE A 382 38.63 -18.23 -7.30
C PHE A 382 37.55 -17.65 -6.38
N VAL A 383 36.30 -18.08 -6.56
CA VAL A 383 35.17 -17.63 -5.73
C VAL A 383 34.63 -18.74 -4.83
N VAL A 384 35.20 -19.95 -4.87
CA VAL A 384 34.67 -21.12 -4.12
C VAL A 384 34.62 -20.84 -2.61
N VAL A 385 35.72 -20.35 -2.04
CA VAL A 385 35.80 -20.05 -0.59
C VAL A 385 34.83 -18.92 -0.21
N GLU A 386 34.80 -17.85 -1.00
CA GLU A 386 33.87 -16.72 -0.79
C GLU A 386 32.42 -17.18 -0.84
N ARG A 387 32.06 -18.07 -1.79
CA ARG A 387 30.71 -18.63 -1.89
C ARG A 387 30.32 -19.48 -0.69
N PHE A 388 31.22 -20.31 -0.16
CA PHE A 388 30.94 -21.03 1.09
C PHE A 388 30.74 -20.09 2.28
N GLN A 389 31.51 -18.99 2.34
CA GLN A 389 31.29 -17.97 3.37
C GLN A 389 29.94 -17.26 3.18
N ASN A 390 29.55 -16.96 1.94
CA ASN A 390 28.25 -16.38 1.62
C ASN A 390 27.10 -17.30 2.05
N VAL A 391 27.24 -18.62 1.81
CA VAL A 391 26.30 -19.63 2.29
C VAL A 391 26.11 -19.57 3.81
N LYS A 392 27.20 -19.45 4.59
CA LYS A 392 27.12 -19.27 6.05
C LYS A 392 26.40 -17.98 6.43
N ASN A 393 26.67 -16.89 5.73
CA ASN A 393 26.04 -15.59 5.99
C ASN A 393 24.53 -15.63 5.68
N LEU A 394 24.12 -16.27 4.58
CA LEU A 394 22.72 -16.50 4.23
C LEU A 394 22.03 -17.35 5.29
N LEU A 395 22.67 -18.41 5.79
CA LEU A 395 22.09 -19.26 6.84
C LEU A 395 21.89 -18.49 8.15
N LYS A 396 22.86 -17.67 8.54
CA LYS A 396 22.72 -16.77 9.70
C LYS A 396 21.53 -15.83 9.53
N MET A 397 21.35 -15.27 8.32
CA MET A 397 20.21 -14.42 8.00
C MET A 397 18.88 -15.19 8.06
N ALA A 398 18.83 -16.42 7.53
CA ALA A 398 17.65 -17.29 7.63
C ALA A 398 17.27 -17.56 9.09
N GLY A 399 18.27 -17.79 9.95
CA GLY A 399 18.09 -17.94 11.39
C GLY A 399 17.54 -16.67 12.08
N ARG A 400 17.96 -15.46 11.67
CA ARG A 400 17.38 -14.20 12.17
C ARG A 400 15.90 -14.06 11.81
N TYR A 401 15.51 -14.47 10.60
CA TYR A 401 14.11 -14.48 10.20
C TYR A 401 13.30 -15.50 10.99
N LYS A 402 13.75 -16.76 11.06
CA LYS A 402 13.05 -17.81 11.80
C LYS A 402 13.96 -18.99 12.15
N SER A 403 14.60 -18.94 13.31
CA SER A 403 15.52 -19.99 13.80
C SER A 403 14.82 -21.31 14.16
N ASP A 404 13.54 -21.26 14.50
CA ASP A 404 12.76 -22.45 14.84
C ASP A 404 12.17 -23.16 13.61
N ASN A 405 12.30 -22.58 12.41
CA ASN A 405 11.81 -23.19 11.17
C ASN A 405 12.50 -24.54 10.94
N PRO A 406 11.75 -25.64 10.70
CA PRO A 406 12.33 -26.98 10.51
C PRO A 406 13.43 -27.04 9.45
N LYS A 407 13.24 -26.37 8.31
CA LYS A 407 14.22 -26.36 7.20
C LYS A 407 15.49 -25.60 7.57
N VAL A 408 15.36 -24.52 8.36
CA VAL A 408 16.52 -23.78 8.88
C VAL A 408 17.30 -24.63 9.88
N LYS A 409 16.62 -25.29 10.83
CA LYS A 409 17.26 -26.18 11.80
C LYS A 409 17.98 -27.35 11.14
N GLU A 410 17.32 -28.01 10.18
CA GLU A 410 17.91 -29.10 9.42
C GLU A 410 19.20 -28.66 8.73
N LEU A 411 19.15 -27.53 8.03
CA LEU A 411 20.32 -26.99 7.34
C LEU A 411 21.42 -26.57 8.33
N GLN A 412 21.08 -25.94 9.45
CA GLN A 412 22.05 -25.62 10.52
C GLN A 412 22.77 -26.86 11.05
N GLY A 413 22.08 -27.99 11.17
CA GLY A 413 22.66 -29.24 11.64
C GLY A 413 23.66 -29.89 10.67
N ASN A 414 23.59 -29.58 9.37
CA ASN A 414 24.40 -30.27 8.35
C ASN A 414 25.28 -29.35 7.48
N ILE A 415 25.15 -28.02 7.60
CA ILE A 415 25.81 -27.08 6.68
C ILE A 415 27.33 -27.20 6.70
N ASP A 416 27.94 -27.34 7.88
CA ASP A 416 29.40 -27.40 8.00
C ASP A 416 29.94 -28.69 7.40
N GLN A 417 29.22 -29.80 7.51
CA GLN A 417 29.56 -31.05 6.83
C GLN A 417 29.48 -30.89 5.31
N ARG A 418 28.42 -30.24 4.79
CA ARG A 418 28.27 -29.98 3.35
C ARG A 418 29.38 -29.06 2.81
N ILE A 419 29.73 -28.01 3.57
CA ILE A 419 30.85 -27.13 3.22
C ILE A 419 32.17 -27.88 3.24
N ALA A 420 32.43 -28.68 4.28
CA ALA A 420 33.64 -29.49 4.39
C ALA A 420 33.77 -30.49 3.23
N GLN A 421 32.68 -31.16 2.86
CA GLN A 421 32.63 -32.05 1.71
C GLN A 421 32.90 -31.30 0.39
N GLY A 422 32.26 -30.16 0.17
CA GLY A 422 32.50 -29.34 -1.02
C GLY A 422 33.94 -28.79 -1.09
N MET A 423 34.54 -28.42 0.04
CA MET A 423 35.94 -28.03 0.12
C MET A 423 36.89 -29.20 -0.16
N LYS A 424 36.58 -30.40 0.33
CA LYS A 424 37.33 -31.62 0.02
C LYS A 424 37.31 -31.90 -1.49
N GLU A 425 36.14 -31.86 -2.12
CA GLU A 425 36.01 -32.03 -3.57
C GLU A 425 36.76 -30.96 -4.36
N PHE A 426 36.71 -29.71 -3.91
CA PHE A 426 37.49 -28.63 -4.48
C PHE A 426 39.00 -28.91 -4.41
N HIS A 427 39.51 -29.30 -3.24
CA HIS A 427 40.93 -29.67 -3.09
C HIS A 427 41.29 -30.86 -3.98
N THR A 428 40.47 -31.91 -4.05
CA THR A 428 40.68 -33.04 -4.97
C THR A 428 40.79 -32.59 -6.42
N ARG A 429 39.94 -31.66 -6.89
CA ARG A 429 40.07 -31.10 -8.26
C ARG A 429 41.37 -30.34 -8.46
N VAL A 430 41.79 -29.53 -7.48
CA VAL A 430 43.07 -28.79 -7.53
C VAL A 430 44.26 -29.75 -7.53
N ASP A 431 44.20 -30.79 -6.69
CA ASP A 431 45.23 -31.83 -6.54
C ASP A 431 45.36 -32.70 -7.80
N ALA A 432 44.28 -32.92 -8.55
CA ALA A 432 44.33 -33.68 -9.80
C ALA A 432 44.99 -32.91 -10.96
N ARG A 433 45.04 -31.57 -10.90
CA ARG A 433 45.59 -30.75 -11.99
C ARG A 433 47.10 -30.82 -12.04
N ASN A 434 47.66 -30.71 -13.24
CA ASN A 434 49.08 -30.67 -13.50
C ASN A 434 49.44 -29.45 -14.35
N TRP A 435 50.63 -28.90 -14.14
CA TRP A 435 51.15 -27.83 -14.96
C TRP A 435 51.53 -28.41 -16.32
N PRO A 436 50.97 -27.88 -17.43
CA PRO A 436 51.26 -28.42 -18.75
C PRO A 436 52.67 -28.00 -19.20
N GLY A 437 53.27 -28.76 -20.10
CA GLY A 437 54.40 -28.28 -20.90
C GLY A 437 53.94 -27.29 -21.99
N HIS A 438 54.89 -26.82 -22.78
CA HIS A 438 54.55 -26.09 -24.02
C HIS A 438 53.72 -26.98 -24.95
N ALA A 439 52.77 -26.37 -25.67
CA ALA A 439 52.00 -27.10 -26.67
C ALA A 439 52.92 -27.62 -27.79
N SER A 440 52.60 -28.77 -28.36
CA SER A 440 53.39 -29.38 -29.45
C SER A 440 53.46 -28.51 -30.72
N ASN A 441 52.47 -27.65 -30.92
CA ASN A 441 52.41 -26.67 -32.01
C ASN A 441 52.79 -25.25 -31.58
N ALA A 442 53.42 -25.08 -30.42
CA ALA A 442 53.99 -23.80 -30.02
C ALA A 442 55.17 -23.41 -30.95
N PRO A 443 55.53 -22.11 -31.03
CA PRO A 443 56.70 -21.68 -31.79
C PRO A 443 57.98 -22.41 -31.34
N SER A 444 58.91 -22.65 -32.26
CA SER A 444 60.17 -23.37 -31.97
C SER A 444 61.02 -22.72 -30.87
N ASN A 445 60.85 -21.41 -30.65
CA ASN A 445 61.48 -20.64 -29.58
C ASN A 445 60.58 -20.43 -28.35
N ALA A 446 59.62 -21.32 -28.08
CA ALA A 446 58.64 -21.19 -26.99
C ALA A 446 59.28 -20.91 -25.60
N ASN A 447 60.39 -21.57 -25.26
CA ASN A 447 61.11 -21.34 -23.99
C ASN A 447 61.56 -19.87 -23.86
N ALA A 448 62.14 -19.31 -24.93
CA ALA A 448 62.59 -17.91 -24.94
C ALA A 448 61.41 -16.95 -24.82
N LEU A 449 60.30 -17.23 -25.53
CA LEU A 449 59.08 -16.43 -25.44
C LEU A 449 58.44 -16.48 -24.04
N ALA A 450 58.44 -17.65 -23.40
CA ALA A 450 57.93 -17.82 -22.04
C ALA A 450 58.75 -17.01 -21.02
N ASN A 451 60.09 -17.03 -21.12
CA ASN A 451 60.96 -16.22 -20.26
C ASN A 451 60.73 -14.72 -20.44
N VAL A 452 60.64 -14.24 -21.69
CA VAL A 452 60.35 -12.82 -21.96
C VAL A 452 58.98 -12.42 -21.43
N ALA A 453 57.96 -13.27 -21.59
CA ALA A 453 56.64 -13.02 -21.03
C ALA A 453 56.69 -13.02 -19.48
N LEU A 454 57.46 -13.91 -18.86
CA LEU A 454 57.54 -14.00 -17.40
C LEU A 454 58.17 -12.73 -16.82
N ASP A 455 59.22 -12.24 -17.44
CA ASP A 455 59.86 -10.98 -17.06
C ASP A 455 58.95 -9.76 -17.29
N TRP A 456 58.12 -9.79 -18.34
CA TRP A 456 57.08 -8.77 -18.55
C TRP A 456 56.11 -8.75 -17.37
N PHE A 457 55.59 -9.91 -16.93
CA PHE A 457 54.65 -9.97 -15.79
C PHE A 457 55.31 -9.57 -14.47
N LYS A 458 56.56 -9.99 -14.23
CA LYS A 458 57.31 -9.61 -13.03
C LYS A 458 57.48 -8.10 -12.93
N ASN A 459 57.63 -7.42 -14.07
CA ASN A 459 57.84 -5.97 -14.12
C ASN A 459 56.57 -5.14 -14.36
N SER A 460 55.44 -5.79 -14.65
CA SER A 460 54.18 -5.11 -14.93
C SER A 460 53.61 -4.44 -13.65
N PRO A 461 53.19 -3.16 -13.71
CA PRO A 461 52.54 -2.48 -12.60
C PRO A 461 51.16 -3.08 -12.26
N ASP A 462 50.57 -3.85 -13.18
CA ASP A 462 49.27 -4.52 -13.00
C ASP A 462 49.40 -5.98 -12.53
N TRP A 463 50.63 -6.50 -12.41
CA TRP A 463 50.90 -7.87 -11.97
C TRP A 463 52.01 -7.95 -10.90
N GLY A 464 53.27 -8.11 -11.31
CA GLY A 464 54.40 -8.33 -10.39
C GLY A 464 54.79 -7.12 -9.55
N LYS A 465 54.55 -5.90 -10.04
CA LYS A 465 54.85 -4.64 -9.34
C LYS A 465 53.59 -3.88 -8.87
N ARG A 466 52.47 -4.59 -8.68
CA ARG A 466 51.25 -3.95 -8.15
C ARG A 466 51.51 -3.34 -6.78
N ALA A 467 50.98 -2.14 -6.54
CA ALA A 467 51.06 -1.51 -5.23
C ALA A 467 50.22 -2.25 -4.16
N THR A 468 49.13 -2.92 -4.57
CA THR A 468 48.26 -3.69 -3.69
C THR A 468 47.91 -5.04 -4.33
N LYS A 469 47.77 -6.08 -3.51
CA LYS A 469 47.48 -7.46 -3.97
C LYS A 469 48.49 -7.93 -5.03
N VAL A 470 49.77 -7.88 -4.63
CA VAL A 470 50.91 -8.27 -5.46
C VAL A 470 50.69 -9.70 -5.94
N ARG A 471 50.93 -9.92 -7.24
CA ARG A 471 50.91 -11.27 -7.83
C ARG A 471 52.33 -11.67 -8.10
N TYR A 472 52.80 -12.76 -7.52
CA TYR A 472 54.15 -13.28 -7.72
C TYR A 472 54.14 -14.24 -8.92
N PRO A 473 54.62 -13.83 -10.12
CA PRO A 473 54.62 -14.70 -11.29
C PRO A 473 55.59 -15.86 -11.07
N LEU A 474 55.10 -17.09 -11.26
CA LEU A 474 55.86 -18.32 -10.99
C LEU A 474 56.42 -18.90 -12.29
N ALA A 475 55.56 -19.17 -13.27
CA ALA A 475 55.94 -19.79 -14.53
C ALA A 475 54.98 -19.40 -15.66
N ILE A 476 55.47 -19.55 -16.89
CA ILE A 476 54.69 -19.37 -18.11
C ILE A 476 54.89 -20.55 -19.03
N VAL A 477 53.81 -20.97 -19.69
CA VAL A 477 53.90 -21.88 -20.83
C VAL A 477 53.15 -21.34 -22.03
N VAL A 478 53.75 -21.50 -23.21
CA VAL A 478 53.10 -21.21 -24.48
C VAL A 478 52.16 -22.35 -24.84
N THR A 479 50.88 -22.04 -25.00
CA THR A 479 49.82 -23.05 -25.16
C THR A 479 49.33 -23.21 -26.59
N GLY A 480 50.01 -22.61 -27.56
CA GLY A 480 49.66 -22.73 -28.97
C GLY A 480 50.50 -21.81 -29.86
N PRO A 481 50.21 -21.80 -31.17
CA PRO A 481 50.90 -20.95 -32.13
C PRO A 481 50.50 -19.48 -31.97
N TRP A 482 51.26 -18.60 -32.61
CA TRP A 482 50.83 -17.22 -32.80
C TRP A 482 49.51 -17.14 -33.55
N SER A 483 48.68 -16.18 -33.17
CA SER A 483 47.39 -15.90 -33.80
C SER A 483 47.32 -14.44 -34.23
N ILE A 484 46.56 -14.16 -35.29
CA ILE A 484 46.28 -12.78 -35.70
C ILE A 484 45.17 -12.25 -34.80
N GLN A 485 45.46 -11.19 -34.05
CA GLN A 485 44.51 -10.58 -33.11
C GLN A 485 43.79 -9.39 -33.73
N LYS A 486 44.42 -8.70 -34.69
CA LYS A 486 43.83 -7.57 -35.39
C LYS A 486 44.41 -7.41 -36.79
N ARG A 487 43.57 -6.97 -37.72
CA ARG A 487 43.93 -6.58 -39.09
C ARG A 487 43.58 -5.11 -39.33
N ASN A 488 44.29 -4.46 -40.24
CA ASN A 488 43.91 -3.13 -40.73
C ASN A 488 42.80 -3.23 -41.80
N LEU A 489 42.36 -2.08 -42.32
CA LEU A 489 41.33 -1.99 -43.36
C LEU A 489 41.69 -2.72 -44.66
N LEU A 490 42.98 -2.93 -44.91
CA LEU A 490 43.49 -3.67 -46.08
C LEU A 490 43.62 -5.18 -45.80
N GLY A 491 43.17 -5.66 -44.65
CA GLY A 491 43.27 -7.06 -44.24
C GLY A 491 44.64 -7.49 -43.75
N ASN A 492 45.65 -6.60 -43.71
CA ASN A 492 46.99 -6.95 -43.24
C ASN A 492 47.04 -7.09 -41.71
N PRO A 493 47.73 -8.10 -41.15
CA PRO A 493 47.89 -8.22 -39.70
C PRO A 493 48.61 -7.00 -39.11
N ILE A 494 48.04 -6.43 -38.05
CA ILE A 494 48.62 -5.31 -37.30
C ILE A 494 48.84 -5.63 -35.82
N MET A 495 48.40 -6.80 -35.37
CA MET A 495 48.66 -7.30 -34.02
C MET A 495 48.65 -8.82 -34.01
N TYR A 496 49.66 -9.40 -33.37
CA TYR A 496 49.73 -10.84 -33.11
C TYR A 496 49.51 -11.13 -31.62
N GLY A 497 49.01 -12.33 -31.35
CA GLY A 497 48.74 -12.84 -30.02
C GLY A 497 49.44 -14.18 -29.80
N LEU A 498 50.19 -14.28 -28.70
CA LEU A 498 50.78 -15.53 -28.23
C LEU A 498 49.92 -16.08 -27.08
N PRO A 499 49.21 -17.20 -27.27
CA PRO A 499 48.44 -17.83 -26.19
C PRO A 499 49.40 -18.46 -25.17
N ILE A 500 49.19 -18.14 -23.91
CA ILE A 500 49.99 -18.62 -22.79
C ILE A 500 49.12 -19.03 -21.61
N LYS A 501 49.70 -19.81 -20.69
CA LYS A 501 49.24 -19.92 -19.30
C LYS A 501 50.24 -19.24 -18.40
N LEU A 502 49.75 -18.46 -17.45
CA LEU A 502 50.54 -17.83 -16.40
C LEU A 502 50.11 -18.40 -15.05
N ALA A 503 51.07 -18.95 -14.29
CA ALA A 503 50.87 -19.27 -12.87
C ALA A 503 51.37 -18.11 -12.01
N VAL A 504 50.56 -17.70 -11.03
CA VAL A 504 50.94 -16.71 -10.03
C VAL A 504 50.59 -17.19 -8.63
N ARG A 505 51.40 -16.82 -7.65
CA ARG A 505 51.03 -16.88 -6.23
C ARG A 505 50.49 -15.52 -5.81
N VAL A 506 49.49 -15.52 -4.93
CA VAL A 506 48.99 -14.32 -4.25
C VAL A 506 48.91 -14.61 -2.76
N ASP A 507 49.09 -13.60 -1.93
CA ASP A 507 49.14 -13.79 -0.48
C ASP A 507 47.78 -14.19 0.10
N GLU A 508 46.68 -13.74 -0.51
CA GLU A 508 45.31 -14.08 -0.08
C GLU A 508 45.00 -15.57 -0.18
N ASP A 509 45.71 -16.32 -1.02
CA ASP A 509 45.49 -17.75 -1.22
C ASP A 509 46.53 -18.63 -0.46
N LYS A 510 47.38 -18.00 0.37
CA LYS A 510 48.47 -18.71 1.07
C LYS A 510 47.95 -19.85 1.94
N GLU A 511 46.85 -19.63 2.65
CA GLU A 511 46.23 -20.64 3.52
C GLU A 511 45.67 -21.84 2.74
N LEU A 512 45.21 -21.62 1.50
CA LEU A 512 44.73 -22.68 0.63
C LEU A 512 45.88 -23.50 0.00
N ASN A 513 47.11 -22.98 0.06
CA ASN A 513 48.29 -23.53 -0.59
C ASN A 513 48.03 -23.81 -2.09
N VAL A 514 47.62 -22.76 -2.81
CA VAL A 514 47.32 -22.80 -4.25
C VAL A 514 48.03 -21.67 -5.00
N ALA A 515 48.24 -21.88 -6.30
CA ALA A 515 48.62 -20.85 -7.27
C ALA A 515 47.46 -20.64 -8.25
N ARG A 516 47.23 -19.38 -8.64
CA ARG A 516 46.26 -19.01 -9.67
C ARG A 516 46.88 -19.23 -11.04
N VAL A 517 46.18 -19.94 -11.91
CA VAL A 517 46.52 -20.06 -13.32
C VAL A 517 45.54 -19.24 -14.14
N TYR A 518 46.08 -18.43 -15.04
CA TYR A 518 45.31 -17.66 -16.01
C TYR A 518 45.64 -18.14 -17.42
N ASN A 519 44.60 -18.41 -18.21
CA ASN A 519 44.73 -18.55 -19.66
C ASN A 519 44.78 -17.15 -20.26
N LEU A 520 45.90 -16.76 -20.87
CA LEU A 520 46.12 -15.41 -21.36
C LEU A 520 46.54 -15.42 -22.84
N THR A 521 46.36 -14.29 -23.49
CA THR A 521 47.00 -14.01 -24.79
C THR A 521 47.88 -12.79 -24.65
N MET A 522 49.20 -12.95 -24.82
CA MET A 522 50.14 -11.84 -24.88
C MET A 522 50.07 -11.18 -26.25
N ARG A 523 49.85 -9.87 -26.32
CA ARG A 523 49.66 -9.13 -27.57
C ARG A 523 50.84 -8.24 -27.88
N THR A 524 51.25 -8.22 -29.15
CA THR A 524 52.24 -7.26 -29.66
C THR A 524 51.65 -5.84 -29.68
N VAL A 525 52.50 -4.85 -29.93
CA VAL A 525 52.04 -3.50 -30.30
C VAL A 525 51.14 -3.53 -31.54
N GLU A 526 50.17 -2.62 -31.61
CA GLU A 526 49.34 -2.43 -32.80
C GLU A 526 50.07 -1.55 -33.81
N LYS A 527 50.58 -2.13 -34.90
CA LYS A 527 51.21 -1.37 -35.99
C LYS A 527 51.30 -2.15 -37.31
N SER A 528 51.40 -1.42 -38.41
CA SER A 528 51.73 -2.02 -39.71
C SER A 528 53.11 -2.68 -39.68
N GLY A 529 53.25 -3.83 -40.34
CA GLY A 529 54.52 -4.58 -40.38
C GLY A 529 54.96 -5.16 -39.03
N VAL A 530 54.05 -5.32 -38.07
CA VAL A 530 54.35 -5.97 -36.80
C VAL A 530 54.84 -7.40 -37.02
N LYS A 531 55.76 -7.88 -36.18
CA LYS A 531 56.33 -9.22 -36.24
C LYS A 531 55.77 -10.10 -35.10
N MET A 532 55.77 -11.42 -35.29
CA MET A 532 55.40 -12.42 -34.27
C MET A 532 56.51 -12.57 -33.20
N GLN A 533 56.84 -11.48 -32.51
CA GLN A 533 57.90 -11.43 -31.52
C GLN A 533 57.63 -10.33 -30.48
N PRO A 534 58.26 -10.38 -29.29
CA PRO A 534 58.26 -9.28 -28.33
C PRO A 534 58.83 -7.96 -28.91
N PRO A 535 58.58 -6.80 -28.30
CA PRO A 535 57.94 -6.61 -26.99
C PRO A 535 56.42 -6.81 -27.00
N PHE A 536 55.89 -7.27 -25.86
CA PHE A 536 54.45 -7.34 -25.63
C PHE A 536 53.92 -6.01 -25.10
N ALA A 537 52.77 -5.58 -25.62
CA ALA A 537 52.14 -4.30 -25.28
C ALA A 537 50.93 -4.46 -24.35
N SER A 538 50.20 -5.56 -24.46
CA SER A 538 48.99 -5.81 -23.67
C SER A 538 48.71 -7.30 -23.55
N ILE A 539 47.67 -7.63 -22.78
CA ILE A 539 47.19 -9.00 -22.59
C ILE A 539 45.67 -9.06 -22.75
N THR A 540 45.16 -10.28 -22.93
CA THR A 540 43.74 -10.58 -22.68
C THR A 540 43.67 -11.76 -21.74
N VAL A 541 42.76 -11.68 -20.76
CA VAL A 541 42.55 -12.70 -19.74
C VAL A 541 41.32 -13.52 -20.12
N GLY A 542 41.50 -14.83 -20.25
CA GLY A 542 40.42 -15.81 -20.42
C GLY A 542 40.13 -16.56 -19.12
N ASP A 543 39.93 -17.87 -19.22
CA ASP A 543 39.61 -18.71 -18.06
C ASP A 543 40.72 -18.73 -17.02
N SER A 544 40.34 -19.13 -15.80
CA SER A 544 41.26 -19.24 -14.70
C SER A 544 40.88 -20.36 -13.73
N TYR A 545 41.90 -20.92 -13.09
CA TYR A 545 41.76 -22.06 -12.18
C TYR A 545 42.91 -22.12 -11.18
N TYR A 546 42.75 -22.88 -10.11
CA TYR A 546 43.82 -23.12 -9.13
C TYR A 546 44.67 -24.36 -9.46
N ILE A 547 45.94 -24.33 -9.08
CA ILE A 547 46.84 -25.50 -9.08
C ILE A 547 47.67 -25.51 -7.80
N ARG A 548 48.21 -26.66 -7.41
CA ARG A 548 49.21 -26.72 -6.34
C ARG A 548 50.51 -26.02 -6.76
N PRO A 549 51.09 -25.12 -5.94
CA PRO A 549 52.31 -24.41 -6.29
C PRO A 549 53.47 -25.35 -6.63
N GLY A 550 53.62 -26.45 -5.87
CA GLY A 550 54.67 -27.45 -6.11
C GLY A 550 54.52 -28.25 -7.42
N LYS A 551 53.40 -28.10 -8.14
CA LYS A 551 53.21 -28.69 -9.47
C LYS A 551 53.57 -27.75 -10.60
N VAL A 552 53.78 -26.47 -10.33
CA VAL A 552 54.20 -25.47 -11.32
C VAL A 552 55.69 -25.67 -11.59
N LYS A 553 56.07 -25.78 -12.87
CA LYS A 553 57.43 -26.02 -13.33
C LYS A 553 57.90 -24.91 -14.25
#